data_AF-X1M6R6-F1
#
_entry.id   AF-X1M6R6-F1
#
_cell.length_a   1.000
_cell.length_b   1.000
_cell.length_c   1.000
_cell.angle_alpha   90.00
_cell.angle_beta   90.00
_cell.angle_gamma   90.00
#
_symmetry.space_group_name_H-M   'P 1'
#
loop_
_entity.id
_entity.type
_entity.pdbx_description
1 polymer ?
#
loop_
_entity_poly.entity_id
_entity_poly.type
_entity_poly.pdbx_seq_one_letter_code
_entity_poly.pdbx_strand_id
1 'polypeptide(L)'
;MNIGELENKSREELIEVAKETGISGYTNLKKQELVMRLLQANAEQQGYSFSGGILEIIGEGYGFLRQNSFLPSSADVYVSQS
;
A
#
# COMPACT_ATOMS: atom_id res chain seq x y z
N MET A 1 -2.75 -0.31 12.16
CA MET A 1 -2.71 -1.39 11.16
C MET A 1 -1.37 -1.31 10.44
N ASN A 2 -0.51 -2.33 10.58
CA ASN A 2 0.81 -2.39 9.96
C ASN A 2 0.89 -3.55 8.95
N ILE A 3 1.66 -3.39 7.87
CA ILE A 3 1.91 -4.43 6.87
C ILE A 3 2.41 -5.73 7.49
N GLY A 4 3.35 -5.69 8.44
CA GLY A 4 3.90 -6.89 9.07
C GLY A 4 2.86 -7.66 9.89
N GLU A 5 1.90 -6.97 10.51
CA GLU A 5 0.81 -7.62 11.26
C GLU A 5 -0.16 -8.33 10.30
N LEU A 6 -0.49 -7.69 9.18
CA LEU A 6 -1.42 -8.22 8.20
C LEU A 6 -0.83 -9.38 7.40
N GLU A 7 0.46 -9.34 7.05
CA GLU A 7 1.13 -10.42 6.33
C GLU A 7 1.22 -11.71 7.15
N ASN A 8 1.28 -11.60 8.47
CA ASN A 8 1.31 -12.74 9.38
C ASN A 8 -0.07 -13.37 9.64
N LYS A 9 -1.17 -12.70 9.29
CA LYS A 9 -2.54 -13.22 9.45
C LYS A 9 -2.90 -14.25 8.39
N SER A 10 -3.82 -15.16 8.71
CA SER A 10 -4.45 -16.04 7.72
C SER A 10 -5.36 -15.24 6.78
N ARG A 11 -5.77 -15.85 5.66
CA ARG A 11 -6.71 -15.18 4.73
C ARG A 11 -8.07 -15.00 5.40
N GLU A 12 -8.48 -15.94 6.22
CA GLU A 12 -9.72 -15.92 6.97
C GLU A 12 -9.75 -14.75 7.96
N GLU A 13 -8.68 -14.57 8.73
CA GLU A 13 -8.53 -13.44 9.66
C GLU A 13 -8.55 -12.10 8.91
N LEU A 14 -7.88 -12.00 7.75
CA LEU A 14 -7.90 -10.79 6.94
C LEU A 14 -9.30 -10.45 6.39
N ILE A 15 -10.10 -11.46 6.07
CA ILE A 15 -11.51 -11.26 5.67
C ILE A 15 -12.34 -10.72 6.84
N GLU A 16 -12.09 -11.17 8.07
CA GLU A 16 -12.75 -10.63 9.26
C GLU A 16 -12.39 -9.15 9.46
N VAL A 17 -11.10 -8.81 9.39
CA VAL A 17 -10.67 -7.40 9.47
C VAL A 17 -11.32 -6.56 8.36
N ALA A 18 -11.45 -7.10 7.14
CA ALA A 18 -12.10 -6.41 6.03
C ALA A 18 -13.60 -6.15 6.28
N LYS A 19 -14.29 -7.05 6.97
CA LYS A 19 -15.69 -6.85 7.41
C LYS A 19 -15.77 -5.76 8.47
N GLU A 20 -14.92 -5.81 9.49
CA GLU A 20 -14.89 -4.84 10.59
C GLU A 20 -14.61 -3.42 10.10
N THR A 21 -13.75 -3.29 9.08
CA THR A 21 -13.40 -2.00 8.47
C THR A 21 -14.39 -1.53 7.38
N GLY A 22 -15.43 -2.32 7.08
CA GLY A 22 -16.47 -1.96 6.12
C GLY A 22 -16.03 -1.97 4.65
N ILE A 23 -14.95 -2.68 4.33
CA ILE A 23 -14.45 -2.82 2.95
C ILE A 23 -15.38 -3.77 2.19
N SER A 24 -15.60 -3.55 0.90
CA SER A 24 -16.33 -4.47 0.02
C SER A 24 -15.44 -4.99 -1.12
N GLY A 25 -15.85 -6.07 -1.78
CA GLY A 25 -15.15 -6.59 -2.96
C GLY A 25 -13.89 -7.41 -2.66
N TYR A 26 -13.67 -7.83 -1.42
CA TYR A 26 -12.48 -8.58 -1.00
C TYR A 26 -12.58 -10.11 -1.20
N THR A 27 -13.76 -10.65 -1.50
CA THR A 27 -14.02 -12.11 -1.48
C THR A 27 -13.16 -12.90 -2.47
N ASN A 28 -12.88 -12.32 -3.63
CA ASN A 28 -12.07 -12.93 -4.69
C ASN A 28 -10.59 -12.52 -4.66
N LEU A 29 -10.19 -11.67 -3.71
CA LEU A 29 -8.80 -11.22 -3.61
C LEU A 29 -7.90 -12.33 -3.05
N LYS A 30 -6.69 -12.40 -3.60
CA LYS A 30 -5.61 -13.18 -3.00
C LYS A 30 -5.17 -12.54 -1.69
N LYS A 31 -4.51 -13.30 -0.82
CA LYS A 31 -4.02 -12.80 0.49
C LYS A 31 -3.24 -11.49 0.35
N GLN A 32 -2.29 -11.42 -0.59
CA GLN A 32 -1.47 -10.23 -0.81
C GLN A 32 -2.29 -9.01 -1.25
N GLU A 33 -3.22 -9.20 -2.19
CA GLU A 33 -4.13 -8.14 -2.64
C GLU A 33 -5.06 -7.66 -1.52
N LEU A 34 -5.52 -8.58 -0.66
CA LEU A 34 -6.33 -8.27 0.50
C LEU A 34 -5.57 -7.43 1.53
N VAL A 35 -4.30 -7.78 1.81
CA VAL A 35 -3.42 -6.98 2.67
C VAL A 35 -3.27 -5.57 2.12
N MET A 36 -2.98 -5.41 0.82
CA MET A 36 -2.85 -4.09 0.20
C MET A 36 -4.17 -3.30 0.26
N ARG A 37 -5.31 -3.96 0.01
CA ARG A 37 -6.63 -3.32 0.07
C ARG A 37 -6.97 -2.81 1.46
N LEU A 38 -6.59 -3.56 2.51
CA LEU A 38 -6.76 -3.18 3.91
C LEU A 38 -5.89 -1.98 4.28
N LEU A 39 -4.60 -2.00 3.89
CA LEU A 39 -3.69 -0.88 4.10
C LEU A 39 -4.18 0.39 3.40
N GLN A 40 -4.63 0.25 2.16
CA GLN A 40 -5.22 1.33 1.39
C GLN A 40 -6.45 1.92 2.09
N ALA A 41 -7.41 1.08 2.48
CA ALA A 41 -8.62 1.54 3.17
C ALA A 41 -8.29 2.27 4.48
N ASN A 42 -7.35 1.71 5.26
CA ASN A 42 -6.94 2.29 6.52
C ASN A 42 -6.22 3.65 6.35
N ALA A 43 -5.44 3.83 5.29
CA ALA A 43 -4.81 5.10 4.96
C ALA A 43 -5.85 6.15 4.50
N GLU A 44 -6.76 5.75 3.60
CA GLU A 44 -7.83 6.61 3.07
C GLU A 44 -8.79 7.08 4.18
N GLN A 45 -9.14 6.20 5.14
CA GLN A 45 -9.96 6.56 6.31
C GLN A 45 -9.31 7.61 7.21
N GLN A 46 -7.98 7.69 7.21
CA GLN A 46 -7.21 8.69 7.94
C GLN A 46 -6.98 9.97 7.12
N GLY A 47 -7.48 10.05 5.89
CA GLY A 47 -7.29 11.18 4.99
C GLY A 47 -5.94 11.19 4.27
N TYR A 48 -5.20 10.07 4.29
CA TYR A 48 -3.95 9.93 3.54
C TYR A 48 -4.20 9.32 2.16
N SER A 49 -3.31 9.64 1.23
CA SER A 49 -3.25 8.93 -0.06
C SER A 49 -2.44 7.65 0.09
N PHE A 50 -2.91 6.57 -0.53
CA PHE A 50 -2.17 5.31 -0.62
C PHE A 50 -1.63 5.14 -2.03
N SER A 51 -0.31 4.97 -2.15
CA SER A 51 0.36 4.87 -3.43
C SER A 51 1.61 4.01 -3.31
N GLY A 52 1.93 3.28 -4.37
CA GLY A 52 3.18 2.55 -4.51
C GLY A 52 3.85 2.90 -5.83
N GLY A 53 5.05 2.38 -6.05
CA GLY A 53 5.78 2.56 -7.30
C GLY A 53 7.11 1.84 -7.26
N ILE A 54 7.88 1.99 -8.33
CA ILE A 54 9.24 1.48 -8.40
C ILE A 54 10.17 2.54 -7.84
N LEU A 55 10.95 2.19 -6.82
CA LEU A 55 11.93 3.08 -6.22
C LEU A 55 13.10 3.32 -7.17
N GLU A 56 13.32 4.57 -7.52
CA GLU A 56 14.51 5.06 -8.20
C GLU A 56 15.32 5.93 -7.23
N ILE A 57 16.55 5.53 -6.95
CA ILE A 57 17.47 6.28 -6.09
C ILE A 57 18.20 7.32 -6.95
N ILE A 58 18.18 8.57 -6.51
CA ILE A 58 18.81 9.71 -7.17
C ILE A 58 20.04 10.15 -6.36
N GLY A 59 21.21 10.04 -6.97
CA GLY A 59 22.47 10.43 -6.34
C GLY A 59 22.72 9.72 -5.02
N GLU A 60 23.25 10.46 -4.03
CA GLU A 60 23.80 9.93 -2.79
C GLU A 60 22.77 9.76 -1.65
N GLY A 61 21.50 9.40 -1.94
CA GLY A 61 20.66 8.81 -0.89
C GLY A 61 19.14 9.03 -0.92
N TYR A 62 18.61 10.03 -1.64
CA TYR A 62 17.16 10.20 -1.76
C TYR A 62 16.62 9.51 -3.02
N GLY A 63 15.31 9.35 -3.13
CA GLY A 63 14.71 8.71 -4.30
C GLY A 63 13.27 9.11 -4.57
N PHE A 64 12.69 8.51 -5.61
CA PHE A 64 11.29 8.66 -5.98
C PHE A 64 10.66 7.30 -6.27
N LEU A 65 9.42 7.08 -5.84
CA LEU A 65 8.58 5.98 -6.33
C LEU A 65 7.91 6.41 -7.64
N ARG A 66 8.28 5.76 -8.75
CA ARG A 66 7.71 5.99 -10.08
C ARG A 66 6.45 5.15 -10.28
N GLN A 67 5.38 5.76 -10.82
CA GLN A 67 4.04 5.14 -10.89
C GLN A 67 3.84 4.19 -12.09
N ASN A 68 4.27 4.54 -13.31
CA ASN A 68 3.87 3.82 -14.53
C ASN A 68 4.96 3.70 -15.61
N SER A 69 5.70 4.78 -15.85
CA SER A 69 6.86 4.81 -16.72
C SER A 69 8.03 5.20 -15.85
N PHE A 70 9.21 4.63 -16.07
CA PHE A 70 10.46 5.02 -15.40
C PHE A 70 10.91 6.46 -15.73
N LEU A 71 9.97 7.30 -16.15
CA LEU A 71 10.15 8.70 -16.51
C LEU A 71 9.60 9.57 -15.37
N PRO A 72 10.22 10.74 -15.14
CA PRO A 72 9.72 11.68 -14.15
C PRO A 72 8.27 12.12 -14.41
N SER A 73 7.48 12.14 -13.33
CA SER A 73 6.07 12.53 -13.34
C SER A 73 5.74 13.36 -12.10
N SER A 74 4.74 14.23 -12.22
CA SER A 74 4.18 14.94 -11.05
C SER A 74 3.49 14.01 -10.05
N ALA A 75 3.23 12.75 -10.43
CA ALA A 75 2.65 11.72 -9.57
C ALA A 75 3.71 10.92 -8.79
N ASP A 76 5.00 11.22 -8.95
CA ASP A 76 6.08 10.51 -8.26
C ASP A 76 6.11 10.87 -6.77
N VAL A 77 6.35 9.86 -5.93
CA VAL A 77 6.41 10.05 -4.47
C VAL A 77 7.85 10.16 -4.03
N TYR A 78 8.22 11.30 -3.43
CA TYR A 78 9.54 11.50 -2.84
C TYR A 78 9.79 10.54 -1.67
N VAL A 79 11.00 9.98 -1.61
CA VAL A 79 11.50 9.12 -0.52
C VAL A 79 12.80 9.71 0.01
N SER A 80 12.82 9.99 1.31
CA SER A 80 14.00 10.54 1.98
C SER A 80 15.05 9.46 2.28
N GLN A 81 16.29 9.88 2.51
CA GLN A 81 17.44 9.04 2.85
C GLN A 81 17.50 8.62 4.34
N SER A 82 16.48 9.02 5.11
CA SER A 82 16.42 8.97 6.57
C SER A 82 16.19 7.57 7.14
#